data_AF-A0A9E0E5W0-F1
#
_entry.id   AF-A0A9E0E5W0-F1
#
_cell.length_a   1.000
_cell.length_b   1.000
_cell.length_c   1.000
_cell.angle_alpha   90.00
_cell.angle_beta   90.00
_cell.angle_gamma   90.00
#
_symmetry.space_group_name_H-M   'P 1'
#
loop_
_entity.id
_entity.type
_entity.pdbx_description
1 polymer ?
#
loop_
_entity_poly.entity_id
_entity_poly.type
_entity_poly.pdbx_seq_one_letter_code
_entity_poly.pdbx_strand_id
1 'polypeptide(L)' 'ASSGSACAAGSIDPSHVLLAIGRSKGETKGALRLSIDKDLTKEDADYAIDALKAAVARLRR' A
#
# COMPACT_ATOMS: atom_id res chain seq x y z
N ALA A 1 5.71 -7.57 12.71
CA ALA A 1 6.61 -6.76 11.88
C ALA A 1 6.37 -7.13 10.41
N SER A 2 6.14 -6.16 9.52
CA SER A 2 6.03 -6.43 8.07
C SER A 2 7.43 -6.45 7.47
N SER A 3 8.05 -7.63 7.42
CA SER A 3 9.44 -7.82 6.98
C SER A 3 9.70 -7.61 5.48
N GLY A 4 8.83 -6.88 4.77
CA GLY A 4 8.95 -6.69 3.31
C GLY A 4 8.44 -5.36 2.78
N SER A 5 8.09 -4.40 3.64
CA SER A 5 7.73 -3.05 3.16
C SER A 5 8.99 -2.30 2.72
N ALA A 6 8.93 -1.58 1.60
CA ALA A 6 10.05 -0.79 1.08
C ALA A 6 10.64 0.17 2.14
N CYS A 7 9.79 0.68 3.04
CA CYS A 7 10.19 1.53 4.17
C CYS A 7 11.03 0.79 5.23
N ALA A 8 10.81 -0.52 5.42
CA ALA A 8 11.65 -1.36 6.30
C ALA A 8 12.92 -1.85 5.59
N ALA A 9 12.94 -1.89 4.26
CA ALA A 9 14.06 -2.35 3.43
C ALA A 9 15.06 -1.24 3.05
N GLY A 10 14.85 0.01 3.51
CA GLY A 10 15.79 1.13 3.29
C GLY A 10 15.80 1.73 1.88
N SER A 11 14.93 1.26 0.97
CA SER A 11 14.82 1.84 -0.36
C SER A 11 13.75 2.94 -0.36
N ILE A 12 14.22 4.19 -0.37
CA ILE A 12 13.39 5.40 -0.51
C ILE A 12 13.03 5.66 -1.98
N ASP A 13 13.63 4.90 -2.90
CA ASP A 13 13.46 5.14 -4.32
C ASP A 13 12.04 4.78 -4.80
N PRO A 14 11.43 5.64 -5.63
CA PRO A 14 10.11 5.41 -6.17
C PRO A 14 10.08 4.13 -7.03
N SER A 15 8.96 3.42 -6.99
CA SER A 15 8.76 2.21 -7.80
C SER A 15 9.01 2.51 -9.29
N HIS A 16 10.01 1.84 -9.87
CA HIS A 16 10.35 1.97 -11.29
C HIS A 16 9.17 1.60 -12.21
N VAL A 17 8.32 0.65 -11.80
CA VAL A 17 7.09 0.28 -12.53
C VAL A 17 6.09 1.43 -12.52
N LEU A 18 5.86 2.07 -11.36
CA LEU A 18 4.92 3.17 -11.26
C LEU A 18 5.38 4.38 -12.07
N LEU A 19 6.68 4.64 -12.11
CA LEU A 19 7.27 5.66 -12.99
C LEU A 19 7.07 5.32 -14.47
N ALA A 20 7.29 4.06 -14.87
CA ALA A 20 7.15 3.61 -16.25
C ALA A 20 5.71 3.74 -16.78
N ILE A 21 4.69 3.58 -15.92
CA ILE A 21 3.27 3.82 -16.27
C ILE A 21 2.85 5.30 -16.15
N GLY A 22 3.82 6.21 -16.00
CA GLY A 22 3.59 7.65 -16.01
C GLY A 22 3.09 8.25 -14.70
N ARG A 23 3.24 7.56 -13.55
CA ARG A 23 2.97 8.21 -12.24
C ARG A 23 4.11 9.14 -11.86
N SER A 24 3.78 10.27 -11.24
CA SER A 24 4.78 11.18 -10.70
C SER A 24 5.48 10.59 -9.47
N LYS A 25 6.72 11.04 -9.20
CA LYS A 25 7.45 10.67 -7.98
C LYS A 25 6.64 10.94 -6.70
N GLY A 26 5.85 12.00 -6.68
CA GLY A 26 4.96 12.31 -5.55
C GLY A 26 3.90 11.24 -5.32
N GLU A 27 3.18 10.84 -6.38
CA GLU A 27 2.16 9.78 -6.32
C GLU A 27 2.74 8.43 -5.90
N THR A 28 3.96 8.10 -6.33
CA THR A 28 4.58 6.79 -6.02
C THR A 28 4.89 6.59 -4.53
N LYS A 29 5.11 7.66 -3.76
CA LYS A 29 5.48 7.56 -2.34
C LYS A 29 4.35 7.05 -1.45
N GLY A 30 3.10 7.22 -1.87
CA GLY A 30 1.91 6.76 -1.15
C GLY A 30 1.30 5.47 -1.71
N ALA A 31 1.98 4.80 -2.64
CA ALA A 31 1.43 3.63 -3.30
C ALA A 31 1.42 2.42 -2.35
N LEU A 32 0.27 1.75 -2.25
CA LEU A 32 0.08 0.52 -1.49
C LEU A 32 -0.35 -0.60 -2.44
N ARG A 33 0.33 -1.75 -2.37
CA ARG A 33 -0.07 -2.97 -3.09
C ARG A 33 -0.54 -4.00 -2.07
N LEU A 34 -1.78 -4.46 -2.22
CA LEU A 34 -2.32 -5.61 -1.50
C LEU A 34 -2.41 -6.79 -2.48
N SER A 35 -1.91 -7.95 -2.07
CA SER A 35 -2.01 -9.18 -2.84
C SER A 35 -2.97 -10.10 -2.11
N ILE A 36 -3.93 -10.65 -2.85
CA ILE A 36 -5.01 -11.49 -2.32
C ILE A 36 -4.73 -12.92 -2.75
N ASP A 37 -4.91 -13.86 -1.84
CA ASP A 37 -4.87 -15.29 -2.13
C ASP A 37 -6.28 -15.89 -2.23
N LYS A 38 -6.36 -17.19 -2.52
CA LYS A 38 -7.62 -17.91 -2.71
C LYS A 38 -8.41 -18.13 -1.40
N ASP A 39 -7.78 -17.92 -0.25
CA ASP A 39 -8.35 -18.23 1.06
C ASP A 39 -8.92 -16.98 1.74
N LEU A 40 -8.75 -15.79 1.12
CA LEU A 40 -9.35 -14.55 1.59
C LEU A 40 -10.89 -14.66 1.66
N THR A 41 -11.44 -14.43 2.85
CA THR A 41 -12.89 -14.39 3.05
C THR A 41 -13.46 -12.99 2.81
N LYS A 42 -14.78 -12.89 2.72
CA LYS A 42 -15.45 -11.59 2.61
C LYS A 42 -15.24 -10.77 3.88
N GLU A 43 -15.29 -11.41 5.03
CA GLU A 43 -15.10 -10.81 6.35
C GLU A 43 -13.68 -10.21 6.47
N ASP A 44 -12.66 -10.91 5.96
CA ASP A 44 -11.29 -10.39 5.91
C ASP A 44 -11.20 -9.15 5.01
N ALA A 45 -11.86 -9.18 3.86
CA ALA A 45 -11.89 -8.06 2.92
C ALA A 45 -12.59 -6.83 3.53
N ASP A 46 -13.74 -7.02 4.16
CA ASP A 46 -14.50 -5.97 4.82
C ASP A 46 -13.68 -5.32 5.95
N TYR A 47 -13.03 -6.15 6.78
CA TYR A 47 -12.11 -5.67 7.81
C TYR A 47 -10.94 -4.87 7.24
N ALA A 48 -10.27 -5.38 6.21
CA ALA A 48 -9.13 -4.72 5.58
C ALA A 48 -9.52 -3.36 4.98
N ILE A 49 -10.69 -3.27 4.36
CA ILE A 49 -11.22 -2.03 3.78
C ILE A 49 -11.48 -0.99 4.88
N ASP A 50 -12.13 -1.37 5.97
CA ASP A 50 -12.45 -0.43 7.04
C ASP A 50 -11.21 0.03 7.81
N ALA A 51 -10.26 -0.87 8.05
CA ALA A 51 -8.95 -0.52 8.59
C ALA A 51 -8.19 0.47 7.68
N LEU A 52 -8.22 0.25 6.37
CA LEU A 52 -7.57 1.13 5.40
C LEU A 52 -8.20 2.52 5.38
N LYS A 53 -9.53 2.63 5.38
CA LYS A 53 -10.24 3.92 5.47
C LYS A 53 -9.83 4.68 6.74
N ALA A 54 -9.83 4.01 7.89
CA ALA A 54 -9.44 4.62 9.16
C ALA A 54 -7.98 5.10 9.15
N ALA A 55 -7.06 4.31 8.60
CA ALA A 55 -5.65 4.69 8.48
C ALA A 55 -5.45 5.92 7.58
N VAL A 56 -6.08 5.94 6.40
CA VAL A 56 -6.01 7.08 5.46
C VAL A 56 -6.62 8.33 6.10
N ALA A 57 -7.77 8.21 6.75
CA ALA A 57 -8.41 9.33 7.44
C ALA A 57 -7.52 9.92 8.55
N ARG A 58 -6.75 9.08 9.25
CA ARG A 58 -5.80 9.53 10.27
C ARG A 58 -4.58 10.24 9.67
N LEU A 59 -4.03 9.73 8.55
CA LEU A 59 -2.82 10.26 7.92
C LEU A 59 -3.04 11.55 7.11
N ARG A 60 -4.28 11.84 6.73
CA ARG A 60 -4.65 13.05 5.97
C ARG A 60 -5.15 14.20 6.84
N ARG A 61 -5.08 14.08 8.17
CA ARG A 61 -5.32 15.19 9.10
C ARG A 61 -4.15 16.15 9.12
#